data_AF-A0A533TG45-F1
#
_entry.id   AF-A0A533TG45-F1
#
_cell.length_a   1.000
_cell.length_b   1.000
_cell.length_c   1.000
_cell.angle_alpha   90.00
_cell.angle_beta   90.00
_cell.angle_gamma   90.00
#
_symmetry.space_group_name_H-M   'P 1'
#
loop_
_entity.id
_entity.type
_entity.pdbx_description
1 polymer ?
#
loop_
_entity_poly.entity_id
_entity_poly.type
_entity_poly.pdbx_seq_one_letter_code
_entity_poly.pdbx_strand_id
1 'polypeptide(L)'
;MKHVYGIFVAFLLLILPTPLLAQDYKNVEVRKVLVSSVTSNGTPLKYLQTAQPEVTVLVVRVPPGGSTGWHQHPVPVYAYMLEGTLNVEIKGAQTSIFKKGDAILEVMNTLHNGYNSGSETATLVVFYTGAVGVPNVVKEKVEAIPARP
;
A
#
# COMPACT_ATOMS: atom_id res chain seq x y z
N MET A 1 -27.59 68.50 18.79
CA MET A 1 -26.77 67.34 19.17
C MET A 1 -27.12 66.21 18.21
N LYS A 2 -26.21 65.87 17.28
CA LYS A 2 -26.43 64.84 16.26
C LYS A 2 -25.67 63.58 16.69
N HIS A 3 -26.39 62.51 17.00
CA HIS A 3 -25.80 61.21 17.33
C HIS A 3 -25.34 60.52 16.03
N VAL A 4 -24.06 60.17 15.95
CA VAL A 4 -23.49 59.35 14.88
C VAL A 4 -23.51 57.90 15.35
N TYR A 5 -24.29 57.04 14.67
CA TYR A 5 -24.24 55.59 14.85
C TYR A 5 -23.04 55.04 14.08
N GLY A 6 -22.05 54.51 14.80
CA GLY A 6 -20.91 53.80 14.21
C GLY A 6 -21.32 52.39 13.80
N ILE A 7 -21.23 52.10 12.50
CA ILE A 7 -21.44 50.76 11.94
C ILE A 7 -20.21 49.91 12.26
N PHE A 8 -20.36 48.91 13.13
CA PHE A 8 -19.35 47.87 13.33
C PHE A 8 -19.49 46.83 12.22
N VAL A 9 -18.61 46.90 11.21
CA VAL A 9 -18.49 45.84 10.19
C VAL A 9 -17.59 44.74 10.76
N ALA A 10 -18.19 43.63 11.16
CA ALA A 10 -17.45 42.42 11.52
C ALA A 10 -16.86 41.79 10.24
N PHE A 11 -15.53 41.86 10.11
CA PHE A 11 -14.81 41.12 9.06
C PHE A 11 -14.79 39.63 9.42
N LEU A 12 -15.64 38.85 8.76
CA LEU A 12 -15.56 37.39 8.77
C LEU A 12 -14.40 36.97 7.87
N LEU A 13 -13.25 36.60 8.48
CA LEU A 13 -12.12 36.02 7.74
C LEU A 13 -12.49 34.62 7.25
N LEU A 14 -12.91 34.51 5.99
CA LEU A 14 -13.01 33.25 5.27
C LEU A 14 -11.59 32.70 5.05
N ILE A 15 -11.19 31.72 5.87
CA ILE A 15 -9.99 30.92 5.63
C ILE A 15 -10.31 29.99 4.46
N LEU A 16 -9.97 30.42 3.24
CA LEU A 16 -9.98 29.53 2.08
C LEU A 16 -8.91 28.46 2.27
N PRO A 17 -9.22 27.16 2.15
CA PRO A 17 -8.20 26.12 2.19
C PRO A 17 -7.29 26.33 0.98
N THR A 18 -6.02 26.65 1.23
CA THR A 18 -5.02 26.65 0.18
C THR A 18 -4.90 25.21 -0.32
N PRO A 19 -5.08 24.94 -1.62
CA PRO A 19 -4.69 23.65 -2.16
C PRO A 19 -3.18 23.56 -1.91
N LEU A 20 -2.77 22.58 -1.11
CA LEU A 20 -1.38 22.17 -0.93
C LEU A 20 -0.89 21.67 -2.29
N LEU A 21 -0.55 22.60 -3.19
CA LEU A 21 0.15 22.30 -4.42
C LEU A 21 1.49 21.69 -4.03
N ALA A 22 1.85 20.61 -4.71
CA ALA A 22 3.15 19.98 -4.58
C ALA A 22 4.22 21.08 -4.53
N GLN A 23 5.02 21.05 -3.46
CA GLN A 23 6.19 21.90 -3.25
C GLN A 23 6.91 22.12 -4.57
N ASP A 24 7.15 23.39 -4.96
CA ASP A 24 7.72 23.77 -6.26
C ASP A 24 9.13 23.19 -6.45
N TYR A 25 9.22 21.92 -6.87
CA TYR A 25 10.47 21.30 -7.25
C TYR A 25 10.88 21.87 -8.62
N LYS A 26 12.04 22.52 -8.69
CA LYS A 26 12.56 23.05 -9.95
C LYS A 26 13.06 21.90 -10.82
N ASN A 27 12.57 21.82 -12.07
CA ASN A 27 12.95 20.80 -13.06
C ASN A 27 12.71 19.35 -12.60
N VAL A 28 11.63 19.10 -11.85
CA VAL A 28 11.24 17.74 -11.43
C VAL A 28 9.80 17.47 -11.83
N GLU A 29 9.55 16.33 -12.46
CA GLU A 29 8.19 15.83 -12.69
C GLU A 29 7.73 15.00 -11.48
N VAL A 30 6.58 15.36 -10.90
CA VAL A 30 5.97 14.63 -9.79
C VAL A 30 4.60 14.11 -10.21
N ARG A 31 4.41 12.80 -10.11
CA ARG A 31 3.12 12.15 -10.37
C ARG A 31 2.64 11.40 -9.14
N LYS A 32 1.39 11.65 -8.74
CA LYS A 32 0.70 10.80 -7.75
C LYS A 32 0.37 9.47 -8.42
N VAL A 33 0.89 8.37 -7.86
CA VAL A 33 0.60 7.00 -8.35
C VAL A 33 -0.69 6.49 -7.74
N LEU A 34 -0.85 6.63 -6.43
CA LEU A 34 -2.01 6.18 -5.67
C LEU A 34 -2.16 7.04 -4.40
N VAL A 35 -3.41 7.33 -4.01
CA VAL A 35 -3.76 7.91 -2.71
C VAL A 35 -4.95 7.11 -2.18
N SER A 36 -4.80 6.49 -1.02
CA SER A 36 -5.87 5.70 -0.39
C SER A 36 -5.63 5.58 1.11
N SER A 37 -6.70 5.45 1.87
CA SER A 37 -6.69 5.12 3.31
C SER A 37 -6.98 3.64 3.58
N VAL A 38 -7.16 2.84 2.52
CA VAL A 38 -7.47 1.40 2.58
C VAL A 38 -6.50 0.60 1.72
N THR A 39 -6.29 -0.67 2.09
CA THR A 39 -5.57 -1.69 1.32
C THR A 39 -6.34 -2.08 0.05
N SER A 40 -5.74 -2.90 -0.80
CA SER A 40 -6.30 -3.39 -2.06
C SER A 40 -7.68 -4.05 -1.93
N ASN A 41 -8.00 -4.62 -0.76
CA ASN A 41 -9.30 -5.23 -0.48
C ASN A 41 -10.29 -4.32 0.28
N GLY A 42 -9.97 -3.03 0.44
CA GLY A 42 -10.82 -2.07 1.16
C GLY A 42 -10.66 -2.04 2.68
N THR A 43 -9.76 -2.85 3.26
CA THR A 43 -9.48 -2.80 4.72
C THR A 43 -8.73 -1.52 5.06
N PRO A 44 -9.12 -0.75 6.10
CA PRO A 44 -8.39 0.43 6.55
C PRO A 44 -6.92 0.15 6.84
N LEU A 45 -6.04 1.04 6.38
CA LEU A 45 -4.61 0.97 6.65
C LEU A 45 -4.32 1.13 8.15
N LYS A 46 -3.37 0.35 8.65
CA LYS A 46 -2.84 0.45 10.01
C LYS A 46 -1.34 0.50 9.94
N TYR A 47 -0.70 1.37 10.71
CA TYR A 47 0.75 1.39 10.86
C TYR A 47 1.15 0.78 12.18
N LEU A 48 2.29 0.09 12.18
CA LEU A 48 2.84 -0.52 13.38
C LEU A 48 3.28 0.57 14.36
N GLN A 49 2.84 0.47 15.61
CA GLN A 49 3.33 1.31 16.70
C GLN A 49 4.53 0.60 17.35
N THR A 50 5.73 1.14 17.18
CA THR A 50 6.97 0.53 17.66
C THR A 50 8.01 1.59 18.02
N ALA A 51 8.86 1.29 19.01
CA ALA A 51 10.03 2.10 19.34
C ALA A 51 11.25 1.77 18.47
N GLN A 52 11.22 0.65 17.72
CA GLN A 52 12.31 0.16 16.88
C GLN A 52 11.78 -0.16 15.47
N PRO A 53 11.43 0.87 14.67
CA PRO A 53 10.96 0.66 13.31
C PRO A 53 12.09 0.12 12.43
N GLU A 54 11.73 -0.76 11.49
CA GLU A 54 12.64 -1.29 10.49
C GLU A 54 11.98 -1.30 9.12
N VAL A 55 12.69 -0.79 8.11
CA VAL A 55 12.21 -0.80 6.72
C VAL A 55 13.01 -1.81 5.93
N THR A 56 12.32 -2.77 5.34
CA THR A 56 12.93 -3.70 4.36
C THR A 56 12.44 -3.35 2.97
N VAL A 57 13.37 -3.24 2.01
CA VAL A 57 13.04 -3.00 0.60
C VAL A 57 13.58 -4.14 -0.24
N LEU A 58 12.71 -4.79 -1.02
CA LEU A 58 13.05 -5.92 -1.88
C LEU A 58 12.69 -5.62 -3.33
N VAL A 59 13.54 -6.08 -4.25
CA VAL A 59 13.12 -6.29 -5.65
C VAL A 59 12.66 -7.74 -5.76
N VAL A 60 11.37 -7.93 -6.02
CA VAL A 60 10.76 -9.25 -6.22
C VAL A 60 10.56 -9.47 -7.71
N ARG A 61 10.98 -10.64 -8.21
CA ARG A 61 10.79 -11.07 -9.59
C ARG A 61 10.01 -12.38 -9.58
N VAL A 62 8.84 -12.38 -10.21
CA VAL A 62 7.98 -13.55 -10.34
C VAL A 62 7.99 -13.97 -11.82
N PRO A 63 8.71 -15.03 -12.19
CA PRO A 63 8.74 -15.49 -13.59
C PRO A 63 7.35 -15.99 -14.03
N PRO A 64 7.10 -16.19 -15.34
CA PRO A 64 5.89 -16.83 -15.84
C PRO A 64 5.57 -18.13 -15.09
N GLY A 65 4.34 -18.27 -14.60
CA GLY A 65 3.91 -19.41 -13.77
C GLY A 65 4.40 -19.40 -12.32
N GLY A 66 5.23 -18.43 -11.94
CA GLY A 66 5.74 -18.28 -10.58
C GLY A 66 4.67 -17.78 -9.59
N SER A 67 4.85 -18.12 -8.32
CA SER A 67 3.95 -17.75 -7.24
C SER A 67 4.72 -17.56 -5.93
N THR A 68 4.25 -16.64 -5.09
CA THR A 68 4.76 -16.44 -3.73
C THR A 68 4.25 -17.51 -2.76
N GLY A 69 3.22 -18.28 -3.14
CA GLY A 69 2.48 -19.18 -2.26
C GLY A 69 1.62 -18.43 -1.24
N TRP A 70 0.72 -19.14 -0.56
CA TRP A 70 -0.15 -18.54 0.45
C TRP A 70 0.65 -18.04 1.65
N HIS A 71 0.48 -16.76 1.97
CA HIS A 71 1.18 -16.10 3.07
C HIS A 71 0.44 -14.85 3.54
N GLN A 72 0.90 -14.29 4.66
CA GLN A 72 0.38 -13.03 5.21
C GLN A 72 1.51 -12.18 5.79
N HIS A 73 1.21 -10.91 6.03
CA HIS A 73 2.13 -9.94 6.60
C HIS A 73 1.60 -9.37 7.92
N PRO A 74 2.36 -9.46 9.03
CA PRO A 74 1.98 -8.80 10.29
C PRO A 74 2.34 -7.31 10.29
N VAL A 75 3.06 -6.84 9.27
CA VAL A 75 3.51 -5.45 9.08
C VAL A 75 2.87 -4.87 7.81
N PRO A 76 2.75 -3.54 7.67
CA PRO A 76 2.25 -2.93 6.44
C PRO A 76 3.23 -3.13 5.29
N VAL A 77 2.66 -3.39 4.10
CA VAL A 77 3.43 -3.66 2.89
C VAL A 77 2.90 -2.82 1.74
N TYR A 78 3.81 -2.18 1.04
CA TYR A 78 3.54 -1.41 -0.17
C TYR A 78 4.39 -1.92 -1.30
N ALA A 79 3.87 -1.91 -2.51
CA ALA A 79 4.67 -2.25 -3.67
C ALA A 79 4.43 -1.32 -4.85
N TYR A 80 5.39 -1.30 -5.76
CA TYR A 80 5.28 -0.63 -7.05
C TYR A 80 5.70 -1.59 -8.16
N MET A 81 4.83 -1.76 -9.15
CA MET A 81 5.07 -2.62 -10.30
C MET A 81 6.03 -1.93 -11.28
N LEU A 82 7.22 -2.49 -11.44
CA LEU A 82 8.20 -2.02 -12.42
C LEU A 82 7.90 -2.56 -13.82
N GLU A 83 7.54 -3.84 -13.91
CA GLU A 83 7.37 -4.59 -15.17
C GLU A 83 6.35 -5.71 -15.03
N GLY A 84 5.77 -6.14 -16.15
CA GLY A 84 4.83 -7.25 -16.23
C GLY A 84 3.49 -7.03 -15.50
N THR A 85 2.87 -8.14 -15.13
CA THR A 85 1.56 -8.20 -14.47
C THR A 85 1.58 -9.22 -13.33
N LEU A 86 1.05 -8.84 -12.17
CA LEU A 86 0.91 -9.69 -11.00
C LEU A 86 -0.58 -9.84 -10.65
N ASN A 87 -1.02 -11.08 -10.44
CA ASN A 87 -2.33 -11.39 -9.87
C ASN A 87 -2.17 -11.58 -8.37
N VAL A 88 -3.08 -11.01 -7.59
CA VAL A 88 -3.13 -11.19 -6.13
C VAL A 88 -4.47 -11.79 -5.76
N GLU A 89 -4.42 -13.03 -5.28
CA GLU A 89 -5.57 -13.76 -4.76
C GLU A 89 -5.68 -13.60 -3.26
N ILE A 90 -6.89 -13.32 -2.78
CA ILE A 90 -7.26 -13.36 -1.37
C ILE A 90 -8.39 -14.37 -1.25
N LYS A 91 -8.30 -15.29 -0.28
CA LYS A 91 -9.26 -16.38 -0.13
C LYS A 91 -10.69 -15.83 0.04
N GLY A 92 -11.59 -16.22 -0.87
CA GLY A 92 -13.00 -15.80 -0.83
C GLY A 92 -13.27 -14.39 -1.37
N ALA A 93 -12.29 -13.74 -1.98
CA ALA A 93 -12.44 -12.43 -2.63
C ALA A 93 -12.07 -12.50 -4.12
N GLN A 94 -12.41 -11.44 -4.86
CA GLN A 94 -12.04 -11.30 -6.26
C GLN A 94 -10.51 -11.14 -6.40
N THR A 95 -9.91 -11.84 -7.36
CA THR A 95 -8.50 -11.67 -7.71
C THR A 95 -8.25 -10.26 -8.23
N SER A 96 -7.26 -9.57 -7.64
CA SER A 96 -6.79 -8.26 -8.09
C SER A 96 -5.66 -8.42 -9.10
N ILE A 97 -5.60 -7.55 -10.10
CA ILE A 97 -4.56 -7.58 -11.14
C ILE A 97 -3.82 -6.25 -11.13
N PHE A 98 -2.50 -6.31 -10.99
CA PHE A 98 -1.61 -5.14 -10.98
C PHE A 98 -0.64 -5.23 -12.16
N LYS A 99 -0.48 -4.13 -12.89
CA LYS A 99 0.41 -4.01 -14.05
C LYS A 99 1.49 -2.98 -13.80
N LYS A 100 2.51 -2.95 -14.67
CA LYS A 100 3.53 -1.89 -14.69
C LYS A 100 2.94 -0.50 -14.43
N GLY A 101 3.52 0.20 -13.45
CA GLY A 101 3.12 1.54 -13.07
C GLY A 101 2.10 1.62 -11.93
N ASP A 102 1.48 0.50 -11.55
CA ASP A 102 0.54 0.44 -10.43
C ASP A 102 1.28 0.39 -9.09
N ALA A 103 0.66 0.98 -8.06
CA ALA A 103 1.04 0.79 -6.67
C ALA A 103 0.08 -0.21 -6.00
N ILE A 104 0.62 -1.01 -5.09
CA ILE A 104 -0.12 -1.99 -4.30
C ILE A 104 -0.06 -1.55 -2.85
N LEU A 105 -1.23 -1.43 -2.21
CA LEU A 105 -1.36 -1.35 -0.76
C LEU A 105 -1.80 -2.73 -0.29
N GLU A 106 -0.84 -3.57 0.08
CA GLU A 106 -1.07 -5.00 0.31
C GLU A 106 -1.88 -5.24 1.59
N VAL A 107 -2.57 -6.38 1.64
CA VAL A 107 -3.36 -6.75 2.83
C VAL A 107 -2.47 -7.13 4.01
N MET A 108 -2.90 -6.75 5.21
CA MET A 108 -2.26 -7.14 6.47
C MET A 108 -3.03 -8.28 7.13
N ASN A 109 -2.32 -9.19 7.80
CA ASN A 109 -2.89 -10.32 8.56
C ASN A 109 -3.99 -11.09 7.81
N THR A 110 -3.85 -11.18 6.49
CA THR A 110 -4.79 -11.82 5.58
C THR A 110 -4.00 -12.69 4.62
N LEU A 111 -4.36 -13.97 4.53
CA LEU A 111 -3.73 -14.90 3.61
C LEU A 111 -4.03 -14.49 2.16
N HIS A 112 -2.96 -14.32 1.40
CA HIS A 112 -3.01 -14.00 -0.02
C HIS A 112 -1.88 -14.71 -0.78
N ASN A 113 -2.03 -14.76 -2.10
CA ASN A 113 -1.05 -15.34 -3.01
C ASN A 113 -0.83 -14.40 -4.20
N GLY A 114 0.41 -14.00 -4.41
CA GLY A 114 0.84 -13.24 -5.57
C GLY A 114 1.39 -14.19 -6.64
N TYR A 115 0.80 -14.23 -7.83
CA TYR A 115 1.24 -15.11 -8.90
C TYR A 115 1.21 -14.45 -10.27
N ASN A 116 2.09 -14.92 -11.16
CA ASN A 116 2.21 -14.42 -12.51
C ASN A 116 1.62 -15.42 -13.50
N SER A 117 0.46 -15.10 -14.07
CA SER A 117 -0.19 -15.88 -15.14
C SER A 117 0.16 -15.41 -16.56
N GLY A 118 1.02 -14.38 -16.69
CA GLY A 118 1.46 -13.83 -17.97
C GLY A 118 2.69 -14.54 -18.54
N SER A 119 3.14 -14.06 -19.70
CA SER A 119 4.31 -14.59 -20.43
C SER A 119 5.62 -13.85 -20.13
N GLU A 120 5.57 -12.71 -19.44
CA GLU A 120 6.74 -11.90 -19.05
C GLU A 120 6.95 -11.97 -17.54
N THR A 121 8.17 -11.73 -17.06
CA THR A 121 8.44 -11.63 -15.61
C THR A 121 7.73 -10.42 -15.01
N ALA A 122 6.99 -10.64 -13.92
CA ALA A 122 6.45 -9.57 -13.10
C ALA A 122 7.54 -9.11 -12.12
N THR A 123 7.92 -7.83 -12.18
CA THR A 123 8.94 -7.25 -11.31
C THR A 123 8.33 -6.12 -10.49
N LEU A 124 8.54 -6.15 -9.19
CA LEU A 124 8.05 -5.13 -8.25
C LEU A 124 9.11 -4.76 -7.20
N VAL A 125 9.06 -3.51 -6.76
CA VAL A 125 9.77 -3.09 -5.54
C VAL A 125 8.77 -3.15 -4.40
N VAL A 126 9.10 -3.87 -3.35
CA VAL A 126 8.27 -4.08 -2.16
C VAL A 126 8.91 -3.40 -0.97
N PHE A 127 8.13 -2.64 -0.23
CA PHE A 127 8.49 -1.93 0.99
C PHE A 127 7.71 -2.52 2.15
N TYR A 128 8.42 -3.07 3.14
CA TYR A 128 7.87 -3.47 4.42
C TYR A 128 8.17 -2.37 5.45
N THR A 129 7.14 -1.85 6.13
CA THR A 129 7.32 -0.87 7.21
C THR A 129 7.11 -1.54 8.58
N GLY A 130 8.07 -2.39 8.94
CA GLY A 130 8.01 -3.26 10.11
C GLY A 130 8.74 -2.75 11.34
N ALA A 131 9.20 -3.68 12.16
CA ALA A 131 9.99 -3.45 13.36
C ALA A 131 11.04 -4.54 13.53
N VAL A 132 12.14 -4.20 14.21
CA VAL A 132 13.20 -5.15 14.53
C VAL A 132 12.62 -6.38 15.23
N GLY A 133 12.94 -7.57 14.71
CA GLY A 133 12.48 -8.86 15.26
C GLY A 133 11.06 -9.28 14.86
N VAL A 134 10.31 -8.45 14.13
CA VAL A 134 9.00 -8.82 13.59
C VAL A 134 9.19 -9.36 12.17
N PRO A 135 8.70 -10.58 11.85
CA PRO A 135 8.86 -11.14 10.52
C PRO A 135 8.03 -10.38 9.49
N ASN A 136 8.60 -10.08 8.32
CA ASN A 136 7.88 -9.46 7.21
C ASN A 136 6.81 -10.40 6.61
N VAL A 137 7.04 -11.71 6.62
CA VAL A 137 6.21 -12.72 5.95
C VAL A 137 5.97 -13.90 6.87
N VAL A 138 4.72 -14.36 6.96
CA VAL A 138 4.33 -15.62 7.61
C VAL A 138 3.64 -16.50 6.58
N LYS A 139 4.20 -17.68 6.30
CA LYS A 139 3.62 -18.65 5.36
C LYS A 139 2.42 -19.36 5.98
N GLU A 140 1.47 -19.78 5.13
CA GLU A 140 0.41 -20.70 5.56
C GLU A 140 1.05 -22.00 6.10
N LYS A 141 0.60 -22.44 7.27
CA LYS A 141 1.05 -23.71 7.83
C LYS A 141 0.32 -24.83 7.09
N VAL A 142 1.03 -25.53 6.20
CA VAL A 142 0.52 -26.77 5.61
C VAL A 142 0.62 -27.83 6.70
N GLU A 143 -0.51 -28.28 7.25
CA GLU A 143 -0.49 -29.48 8.09
C GLU A 143 -0.05 -30.66 7.23
N ALA A 144 1.02 -31.33 7.64
CA ALA A 144 1.47 -32.55 6.98
C ALA A 144 0.32 -33.56 7.08
N ILE A 145 -0.15 -34.05 5.93
CA ILE A 145 -1.05 -35.21 5.90
C ILE A 145 -0.28 -36.34 6.59
N PRO A 146 -0.76 -36.90 7.72
CA PRO A 146 -0.07 -38.02 8.35
C PRO A 146 0.06 -39.13 7.31
N ALA A 147 1.27 -39.70 7.20
CA ALA A 147 1.50 -40.84 6.34
C ALA A 147 0.41 -41.89 6.66
N ARG A 148 -0.31 -42.35 5.62
CA ARG A 148 -1.26 -43.44 5.79
C ARG A 148 -0.49 -44.64 6.38
N PRO A 149 -1.07 -45.35 7.37
CA PRO A 149 -0.43 -46.52 7.96
C PRO A 149 -0.15 -47.61 6.93
#